data_AF-A0A147B8V3-F1
#
_entry.id   AF-A0A147B8V3-F1
#
_cell.length_a   1.000
_cell.length_b   1.000
_cell.length_c   1.000
_cell.angle_alpha   90.00
_cell.angle_beta   90.00
_cell.angle_gamma   90.00
#
_symmetry.space_group_name_H-M   'P 1'
#
loop_
_entity.id
_entity.type
_entity.pdbx_description
1 polymer ?
#
loop_
_entity_poly.entity_id
_entity_poly.type
_entity_poly.pdbx_seq_one_letter_code
_entity_poly.pdbx_strand_id
1 'polypeptide(L)'
;EGQRLEFFNFNVDPTDRHTVWGLIIGCYFTWEFIYGASQAMVQRYLTLPTLRKARIAIWMNLPGLSFLMLICSMAGLVIYANYNHCDPKLTKHITADDQLLPLYVMEILGSYPGLPGLFVSGIFSGALSTVSSGVNSLAAVILEDVIKRYIKSDMSDKFATNLTKGLAMCFGLIAIALVYVAQNLGGVLQAALAIFGMMGGPVLGVFTLGLFFPWANAIGATVGALGSLAVCFWIGVGAFVLKPVVPR
;
A
#
# COMPACT_ATOMS: atom_id res chain seq x y z
N GLU A 1 -1.02 -19.59 24.66
CA GLU A 1 -0.70 -20.90 24.07
C GLU A 1 -0.73 -20.80 22.55
N GLY A 2 0.26 -21.35 21.87
CA GLY A 2 0.38 -21.36 20.40
C GLY A 2 1.65 -20.70 19.82
N GLN A 3 2.48 -20.01 20.61
CA GLN A 3 3.77 -19.38 20.20
C GLN A 3 3.74 -18.50 18.93
N ARG A 4 2.55 -18.18 18.40
CA ARG A 4 2.35 -17.38 17.17
C ARG A 4 2.16 -15.88 17.43
N LEU A 5 2.05 -15.47 18.70
CA LEU A 5 1.88 -14.08 19.10
C LEU A 5 3.14 -13.60 19.82
N GLU A 6 4.00 -12.89 19.08
CA GLU A 6 5.12 -12.15 19.64
C GLU A 6 4.77 -10.67 19.71
N PHE A 7 4.37 -10.20 20.88
CA PHE A 7 3.98 -8.80 21.07
C PHE A 7 5.18 -7.84 21.14
N PHE A 8 6.31 -8.32 21.64
CA PHE A 8 7.43 -7.49 22.06
C PHE A 8 8.77 -8.09 21.64
N ASN A 9 9.02 -8.15 20.33
CA ASN A 9 10.33 -8.49 19.80
C ASN A 9 11.18 -7.21 19.63
N PHE A 10 12.06 -6.95 20.61
CA PHE A 10 12.96 -5.79 20.64
C PHE A 10 14.33 -6.05 20.01
N ASN A 11 14.50 -7.16 19.29
CA ASN A 11 15.75 -7.44 18.60
C ASN A 11 16.09 -6.31 17.62
N VAL A 12 17.38 -5.99 17.55
CA VAL A 12 17.93 -4.95 16.65
C VAL A 12 18.48 -5.58 15.36
N ASP A 13 18.34 -6.90 15.21
CA ASP A 13 18.77 -7.61 14.01
C ASP A 13 17.91 -7.17 12.81
N PRO A 14 18.50 -6.53 11.78
CA PRO A 14 17.78 -6.07 10.60
C PRO A 14 17.30 -7.22 9.69
N THR A 15 17.75 -8.46 9.93
CA THR A 15 17.26 -9.65 9.23
C THR A 15 15.97 -10.20 9.85
N ASP A 16 15.68 -9.84 11.10
CA ASP A 16 14.42 -10.16 11.74
C ASP A 16 13.34 -9.23 11.21
N ARG A 17 12.32 -9.84 10.62
CA ARG A 17 11.34 -9.16 9.78
C ARG A 17 10.28 -8.41 10.59
N HIS A 18 10.00 -8.86 11.80
CA HIS A 18 8.90 -8.33 12.63
C HIS A 18 9.41 -7.93 14.01
N THR A 19 10.28 -6.91 14.04
CA THR A 19 10.74 -6.27 15.28
C THR A 19 9.95 -5.00 15.56
N VAL A 20 9.86 -4.61 16.84
CA VAL A 20 9.23 -3.36 17.26
C VAL A 20 9.87 -2.16 16.54
N TRP A 21 11.19 -2.17 16.39
CA TRP A 21 11.93 -1.11 15.69
C TRP A 21 11.60 -1.05 14.21
N GLY A 22 11.64 -2.20 13.52
CA GLY A 22 11.29 -2.28 12.10
C GLY A 22 9.86 -1.83 11.82
N LEU A 23 8.92 -2.21 12.70
CA LEU A 23 7.52 -1.83 12.58
C LEU A 23 7.29 -0.34 12.85
N ILE A 24 7.87 0.23 13.92
CA ILE A 24 7.69 1.65 14.25
C ILE A 24 8.30 2.54 13.15
N ILE A 25 9.56 2.29 12.80
CA ILE A 25 10.28 3.09 11.81
C ILE A 25 9.66 2.90 10.42
N GLY A 26 9.40 1.64 10.04
CA GLY A 26 8.79 1.31 8.75
C GLY A 26 7.39 1.89 8.60
N CYS A 27 6.53 1.77 9.61
CA CYS A 27 5.19 2.38 9.58
C CYS A 27 5.28 3.90 9.52
N TYR A 28 6.16 4.53 10.30
CA TYR A 28 6.32 5.99 10.30
C TYR A 28 6.59 6.52 8.89
N PHE A 29 7.63 6.01 8.21
CA PHE A 29 7.98 6.47 6.86
C PHE A 29 6.95 6.07 5.81
N THR A 30 6.31 4.89 5.95
CA THR A 30 5.25 4.47 5.04
C THR A 30 4.06 5.42 5.10
N TRP A 31 3.60 5.78 6.30
CA TRP A 31 2.49 6.71 6.47
C TRP A 31 2.88 8.14 6.09
N GLU A 32 4.10 8.58 6.41
CA GLU A 32 4.61 9.88 5.98
C GLU A 32 4.60 10.01 4.45
N PHE A 33 5.07 8.99 3.72
CA PHE A 33 5.00 8.97 2.26
C PHE A 33 3.55 9.01 1.76
N ILE A 34 2.67 8.16 2.30
CA ILE A 34 1.26 8.10 1.89
C ILE A 34 0.59 9.47 2.04
N TYR A 35 0.72 10.12 3.20
CA TYR A 35 0.04 11.40 3.45
C TYR A 35 0.78 12.61 2.89
N GLY A 36 2.11 12.57 2.77
CA GLY A 36 2.94 13.73 2.44
C GLY A 36 3.36 13.81 0.98
N ALA A 37 3.68 12.68 0.34
CA ALA A 37 4.29 12.64 -0.98
C ALA A 37 3.49 11.85 -2.03
N SER A 38 2.52 11.02 -1.62
CA SER A 38 1.73 10.26 -2.58
C SER A 38 0.79 11.17 -3.38
N GLN A 39 0.82 11.02 -4.70
CA GLN A 39 -0.02 11.82 -5.59
C GLN A 39 -1.52 11.67 -5.28
N ALA A 40 -1.94 10.45 -4.90
CA ALA A 40 -3.34 10.18 -4.59
C ALA A 40 -3.86 11.03 -3.42
N MET A 41 -3.03 11.27 -2.40
CA MET A 41 -3.41 12.09 -1.26
C MET A 41 -3.24 13.58 -1.55
N VAL A 42 -2.17 13.98 -2.24
CA VAL A 42 -1.97 15.37 -2.67
C VAL A 42 -3.15 15.87 -3.51
N GLN A 43 -3.64 15.05 -4.45
CA GLN A 43 -4.83 15.38 -5.23
C GLN A 43 -6.05 15.65 -4.35
N ARG A 44 -6.30 14.82 -3.33
CA ARG A 44 -7.42 15.02 -2.40
C ARG A 44 -7.32 16.36 -1.67
N TYR A 45 -6.11 16.75 -1.25
CA TYR A 45 -5.91 18.03 -0.59
C TYR A 45 -6.19 19.22 -1.53
N LEU A 46 -5.79 19.12 -2.80
CA LEU A 46 -5.99 20.15 -3.81
C LEU A 46 -7.46 20.33 -4.23
N THR A 47 -8.33 19.35 -3.97
CA THR A 47 -9.78 19.50 -4.20
C THR A 47 -10.49 20.35 -3.13
N LEU A 48 -9.81 20.63 -2.01
CA LEU A 48 -10.38 21.43 -0.92
C LEU A 48 -10.07 22.92 -1.13
N PRO A 49 -11.02 23.82 -0.82
CA PRO A 49 -10.87 25.24 -1.16
C PRO A 49 -9.87 25.98 -0.26
N THR A 50 -9.48 25.41 0.89
CA THR A 50 -8.52 26.05 1.82
C THR A 50 -7.61 25.03 2.48
N LEU A 51 -6.37 25.45 2.79
CA LEU A 51 -5.40 24.65 3.54
C LEU A 51 -5.92 24.22 4.92
N ARG A 52 -6.73 25.07 5.58
CA ARG A 52 -7.34 24.72 6.87
C ARG A 52 -8.28 23.52 6.73
N LYS A 53 -9.11 23.47 5.68
CA LYS A 53 -9.99 22.33 5.43
C LYS A 53 -9.21 21.07 5.09
N ALA A 54 -8.12 21.18 4.33
CA ALA A 54 -7.22 20.04 4.06
C ALA A 54 -6.62 19.47 5.35
N ARG A 55 -6.12 20.31 6.25
CA ARG A 55 -5.60 19.85 7.57
C ARG A 55 -6.69 19.18 8.41
N ILE A 56 -7.88 19.77 8.47
CA ILE A 56 -9.02 19.18 9.20
C ILE A 56 -9.39 17.82 8.60
N ALA A 57 -9.42 17.67 7.28
CA ALA A 57 -9.70 16.40 6.61
C ALA A 57 -8.68 15.31 7.00
N ILE A 58 -7.40 15.64 7.08
CA ILE A 58 -6.36 14.71 7.54
C ILE A 58 -6.61 14.29 9.00
N TRP A 59 -6.88 15.26 9.89
CA TRP A 59 -7.17 14.96 11.29
C TRP A 59 -8.45 14.16 11.50
N MET A 60 -9.47 14.35 10.66
CA MET A 60 -10.70 13.55 10.68
C MET A 60 -10.47 12.12 10.15
N ASN A 61 -9.52 11.92 9.24
CA ASN A 61 -9.19 10.60 8.72
C ASN A 61 -8.48 9.73 9.77
N LEU A 62 -7.67 10.32 10.64
CA LEU A 62 -6.87 9.62 11.65
C LEU A 62 -7.70 8.71 12.58
N PRO A 63 -8.77 9.18 13.28
CA PRO A 63 -9.55 8.31 14.15
C PRO A 63 -10.26 7.20 13.37
N GLY A 64 -10.73 7.47 12.16
CA GLY A 64 -11.35 6.46 11.29
C GLY A 64 -10.38 5.34 10.92
N LEU A 65 -9.15 5.70 10.56
CA LEU A 65 -8.10 4.72 10.27
C LEU A 65 -7.69 3.93 11.52
N SER A 66 -7.50 4.60 12.66
CA SER A 66 -7.17 3.92 13.92
C SER A 66 -8.25 2.91 14.33
N PHE A 67 -9.51 3.29 14.19
CA PHE A 67 -10.64 2.41 14.48
C PHE A 67 -10.70 1.21 13.53
N LEU A 68 -10.46 1.43 12.23
CA LEU A 68 -10.38 0.36 11.24
C LEU A 68 -9.25 -0.62 11.56
N MET A 69 -8.05 -0.12 11.90
CA MET A 69 -6.90 -0.96 12.26
C MET A 69 -7.18 -1.80 13.51
N LEU A 70 -7.89 -1.24 14.50
CA LEU A 70 -8.32 -1.98 15.70
C LEU A 70 -9.30 -3.10 15.35
N ILE A 71 -10.28 -2.83 14.50
CA ILE A 71 -11.23 -3.87 14.05
C ILE A 71 -10.49 -4.98 13.30
N CYS A 72 -9.57 -4.64 12.39
CA CYS A 72 -8.79 -5.61 11.64
C CYS A 72 -7.92 -6.49 12.57
N SER A 73 -7.27 -5.90 13.58
CA SER A 73 -6.45 -6.67 14.52
C SER A 73 -7.32 -7.58 15.42
N MET A 74 -8.46 -7.08 15.89
CA MET A 74 -9.43 -7.89 16.64
C MET A 74 -9.97 -9.05 15.79
N ALA A 75 -10.32 -8.81 14.53
CA ALA A 75 -10.76 -9.86 13.62
C ALA A 75 -9.68 -10.94 13.45
N GLY A 76 -8.40 -10.54 13.29
CA GLY A 76 -7.28 -11.48 13.25
C GLY A 76 -7.15 -12.33 14.52
N LEU A 77 -7.31 -11.74 15.70
CA LEU A 77 -7.28 -12.46 16.98
C LEU A 77 -8.46 -13.43 17.14
N VAL A 78 -9.66 -13.04 16.71
CA VAL A 78 -10.84 -13.91 16.75
C VAL A 78 -10.66 -15.11 15.82
N ILE A 79 -10.16 -14.88 14.60
CA ILE A 79 -9.83 -15.95 13.65
C ILE A 79 -8.78 -16.89 14.24
N TYR A 80 -7.73 -16.32 14.84
CA TYR A 80 -6.69 -17.11 15.51
C TYR A 80 -7.26 -17.98 16.63
N ALA A 81 -8.15 -17.44 17.46
CA ALA A 81 -8.80 -18.19 18.53
C ALA A 81 -9.72 -19.32 17.99
N ASN A 82 -10.41 -19.09 16.87
CA ASN A 82 -11.28 -20.08 16.25
C ASN A 82 -10.51 -21.25 15.61
N TYR A 83 -9.36 -20.97 15.00
CA TYR A 83 -8.54 -21.97 14.30
C TYR A 83 -7.33 -22.45 15.12
N ASN A 84 -7.35 -22.27 16.44
CA ASN A 84 -6.26 -22.68 17.32
C ASN A 84 -6.02 -24.20 17.33
N HIS A 85 -7.08 -25.00 17.18
CA HIS A 85 -7.04 -26.46 17.23
C HIS A 85 -7.05 -27.12 15.84
N CYS A 86 -7.50 -26.41 14.81
CA CYS A 86 -7.59 -26.91 13.44
C CYS A 86 -7.12 -25.82 12.47
N ASP A 87 -5.88 -25.95 12.00
CA ASP A 87 -5.29 -24.98 11.07
C ASP A 87 -5.83 -25.24 9.64
N PRO A 88 -6.58 -24.29 9.04
CA PRO A 88 -7.15 -24.43 7.70
C PRO A 88 -6.10 -24.63 6.61
N LYS A 89 -4.86 -24.19 6.85
CA LYS A 89 -3.74 -24.33 5.92
C LYS A 89 -3.18 -25.75 5.94
N LEU A 90 -3.09 -26.36 7.12
CA LEU A 90 -2.63 -27.75 7.27
C LEU A 90 -3.63 -28.76 6.72
N THR A 91 -4.92 -28.46 6.86
CA THR A 91 -6.03 -29.26 6.34
C THR A 91 -6.33 -29.01 4.86
N LYS A 92 -5.57 -28.12 4.20
CA LYS A 92 -5.68 -27.76 2.77
C LYS A 92 -7.03 -27.14 2.36
N HIS A 93 -7.76 -26.56 3.32
CA HIS A 93 -8.95 -25.75 3.02
C HIS A 93 -8.58 -24.38 2.41
N ILE A 94 -7.39 -23.87 2.71
CA ILE A 94 -6.82 -22.66 2.08
C ILE A 94 -5.46 -22.94 1.45
N THR A 95 -5.15 -22.17 0.40
CA THR A 95 -3.85 -22.24 -0.30
C THR A 95 -2.95 -21.06 0.09
N ALA A 96 -3.54 -19.91 0.40
CA ALA A 96 -2.84 -18.68 0.76
C ALA A 96 -3.40 -18.09 2.07
N ASP A 97 -2.54 -17.41 2.83
CA ASP A 97 -2.90 -16.82 4.13
C ASP A 97 -3.96 -15.71 3.98
N ASP A 98 -3.96 -15.00 2.85
CA ASP A 98 -4.93 -13.94 2.55
C ASP A 98 -6.38 -14.46 2.36
N GLN A 99 -6.57 -15.78 2.22
CA GLN A 99 -7.89 -16.41 2.08
C GLN A 99 -8.57 -16.71 3.43
N LEU A 100 -7.85 -16.58 4.53
CA LEU A 100 -8.31 -17.00 5.86
C LEU A 100 -9.54 -16.20 6.35
N LEU A 101 -9.51 -14.89 6.20
CA LEU A 101 -10.61 -14.02 6.64
C LEU A 101 -11.90 -14.25 5.83
N PRO A 102 -11.88 -14.32 4.48
CA PRO A 102 -13.05 -14.71 3.70
C PRO A 102 -13.59 -16.10 4.08
N LEU A 103 -12.72 -17.10 4.28
CA LEU A 103 -13.15 -18.44 4.71
C LEU A 103 -13.89 -18.37 6.05
N TYR A 104 -13.32 -17.70 7.04
CA TYR A 104 -13.93 -17.54 8.36
C TYR A 104 -15.32 -16.91 8.29
N VAL A 105 -15.48 -15.86 7.49
CA VAL A 105 -16.79 -15.21 7.31
C VAL A 105 -17.80 -16.16 6.65
N MET A 106 -17.39 -16.91 5.64
CA MET A 106 -18.27 -17.88 4.97
C MET A 106 -18.70 -19.01 5.90
N GLU A 107 -17.81 -19.49 6.80
CA GLU A 107 -18.12 -20.53 7.77
C GLU A 107 -19.08 -20.05 8.86
N ILE A 108 -18.83 -18.87 9.44
CA ILE A 108 -19.59 -18.37 10.59
C ILE A 108 -20.91 -17.71 10.16
N LEU A 109 -20.89 -16.92 9.09
CA LEU A 109 -22.05 -16.15 8.62
C LEU A 109 -22.80 -16.81 7.46
N GLY A 110 -22.34 -17.96 6.97
CA GLY A 110 -22.94 -18.66 5.82
C GLY A 110 -24.40 -19.08 6.02
N SER A 111 -24.82 -19.29 7.27
CA SER A 111 -26.21 -19.59 7.64
C SER A 111 -27.14 -18.37 7.56
N TYR A 112 -26.59 -17.15 7.54
CA TYR A 112 -27.35 -15.90 7.49
C TYR A 112 -27.35 -15.35 6.06
N PRO A 113 -28.43 -15.53 5.28
CA PRO A 113 -28.47 -15.09 3.91
C PRO A 113 -28.26 -13.56 3.82
N GLY A 114 -27.37 -13.15 2.90
CA GLY A 114 -27.06 -11.74 2.65
C GLY A 114 -25.85 -11.18 3.42
N LEU A 115 -25.54 -11.69 4.62
CA LEU A 115 -24.40 -11.17 5.40
C LEU A 115 -23.03 -11.44 4.75
N PRO A 116 -22.72 -12.65 4.26
CA PRO A 116 -21.48 -12.87 3.52
C PRO A 116 -21.40 -12.02 2.25
N GLY A 117 -22.53 -11.81 1.57
CA GLY A 117 -22.60 -10.94 0.40
C GLY A 117 -22.30 -9.48 0.73
N LEU A 118 -22.84 -8.96 1.84
CA LEU A 118 -22.56 -7.62 2.34
C LEU A 118 -21.07 -7.47 2.67
N PHE A 119 -20.47 -8.45 3.35
CA PHE A 119 -19.05 -8.48 3.66
C PHE A 119 -18.18 -8.41 2.39
N VAL A 120 -18.44 -9.30 1.43
CA VAL A 120 -17.71 -9.35 0.15
C VAL A 120 -17.87 -8.02 -0.61
N SER A 121 -19.08 -7.44 -0.63
CA SER A 121 -19.32 -6.14 -1.26
C SER A 121 -18.51 -5.00 -0.63
N GLY A 122 -18.35 -5.01 0.70
CA GLY A 122 -17.54 -4.04 1.43
C GLY A 122 -16.06 -4.13 1.07
N ILE A 123 -15.51 -5.35 0.98
CA ILE A 123 -14.12 -5.58 0.55
C ILE A 123 -13.91 -5.06 -0.87
N PHE A 124 -14.80 -5.41 -1.81
CA PHE A 124 -14.69 -4.94 -3.18
C PHE A 124 -14.80 -3.42 -3.27
N SER A 125 -15.72 -2.79 -2.53
CA SER A 125 -15.85 -1.33 -2.47
C SER A 125 -14.56 -0.66 -1.98
N GLY A 126 -13.98 -1.17 -0.89
CA GLY A 126 -12.71 -0.68 -0.36
C GLY A 126 -11.56 -0.83 -1.35
N ALA A 127 -11.41 -2.01 -1.97
CA ALA A 127 -10.39 -2.27 -2.97
C ALA A 127 -10.55 -1.38 -4.21
N LEU A 128 -11.76 -1.27 -4.76
CA LEU A 128 -12.07 -0.45 -5.93
C LEU A 128 -11.83 1.04 -5.65
N SER A 129 -12.13 1.52 -4.44
CA SER A 129 -11.84 2.92 -4.06
C SER A 129 -10.35 3.25 -4.12
N THR A 130 -9.50 2.30 -3.73
CA THR A 130 -8.03 2.45 -3.76
C THR A 130 -7.49 2.35 -5.19
N VAL A 131 -7.94 1.35 -5.95
CA VAL A 131 -7.56 1.16 -7.36
C VAL A 131 -7.94 2.39 -8.19
N SER A 132 -9.17 2.90 -8.02
CA SER A 132 -9.64 4.10 -8.71
C SER A 132 -8.76 5.32 -8.41
N SER A 133 -8.43 5.55 -7.13
CA SER A 133 -7.57 6.66 -6.73
C SER A 133 -6.15 6.53 -7.30
N GLY A 134 -5.58 5.32 -7.33
CA GLY A 134 -4.25 5.05 -7.86
C GLY A 134 -4.17 5.23 -9.38
N VAL A 135 -5.12 4.64 -10.12
CA VAL A 135 -5.21 4.76 -11.58
C VAL A 135 -5.43 6.21 -12.01
N ASN A 136 -6.29 6.95 -11.31
CA ASN A 136 -6.51 8.38 -11.57
C ASN A 136 -5.23 9.20 -11.32
N SER A 137 -4.49 8.88 -10.26
CA SER A 137 -3.22 9.55 -9.94
C SER A 137 -2.18 9.30 -11.02
N LEU A 138 -2.03 8.06 -11.49
CA LEU A 138 -1.13 7.71 -12.58
C LEU A 138 -1.49 8.43 -13.88
N ALA A 139 -2.77 8.44 -14.25
CA ALA A 139 -3.23 9.13 -15.46
C ALA A 139 -2.96 10.63 -15.39
N ALA A 140 -3.15 11.25 -14.22
CA ALA A 140 -2.87 12.67 -14.01
C ALA A 140 -1.36 12.98 -14.06
N VAL A 141 -0.51 12.15 -13.44
CA VAL A 141 0.96 12.30 -13.50
C VAL A 141 1.45 12.22 -14.94
N ILE A 142 0.99 11.24 -15.72
CA ILE A 142 1.36 11.15 -17.13
C ILE A 142 0.88 12.38 -17.90
N LEU A 143 -0.35 12.85 -17.67
CA LEU A 143 -0.87 14.03 -18.37
C LEU A 143 -0.06 15.29 -18.06
N GLU A 144 0.12 15.63 -16.77
CA GLU A 144 0.73 16.88 -16.33
C GLU A 144 2.26 16.85 -16.46
N ASP A 145 2.90 15.77 -16.02
CA ASP A 145 4.36 15.72 -15.89
C ASP A 145 5.06 15.22 -17.16
N VAL A 146 4.36 14.44 -18.00
CA VAL A 146 4.93 13.90 -19.25
C VAL A 146 4.36 14.61 -20.48
N ILE A 147 3.04 14.53 -20.69
CA ILE A 147 2.42 14.95 -21.94
C ILE A 147 2.43 16.48 -22.08
N LYS A 148 1.92 17.20 -21.08
CA LYS A 148 1.90 18.66 -21.09
C LYS A 148 3.31 19.26 -21.06
N ARG A 149 4.23 18.62 -20.35
CA ARG A 149 5.60 19.11 -20.21
C ARG A 149 6.47 18.89 -21.45
N TYR A 150 6.41 17.72 -22.09
CA TYR A 150 7.35 17.35 -23.16
C TYR A 150 6.72 17.20 -24.55
N ILE A 151 5.41 16.98 -24.66
CA ILE A 151 4.76 16.71 -25.95
C ILE A 151 3.97 17.93 -26.41
N LYS A 152 3.02 18.40 -25.61
CA LYS A 152 2.13 19.51 -25.98
C LYS A 152 1.59 20.23 -24.75
N SER A 153 2.11 21.41 -24.48
CA SER A 153 1.73 22.25 -23.34
C SER A 153 0.34 22.87 -23.48
N ASP A 154 -0.01 23.32 -24.68
CA ASP A 154 -1.31 23.96 -24.94
C ASP A 154 -2.32 22.95 -25.52
N MET A 155 -3.21 22.49 -24.65
CA MET A 155 -4.16 21.43 -24.93
C MET A 155 -5.54 21.84 -24.43
N SER A 156 -6.57 21.67 -25.26
CA SER A 156 -7.95 21.90 -24.83
C SER A 156 -8.34 20.96 -23.69
N ASP A 157 -9.03 21.48 -22.67
CA ASP A 157 -9.53 20.74 -21.52
C ASP A 157 -10.34 19.50 -21.91
N LYS A 158 -11.11 19.57 -23.01
CA LYS A 158 -11.90 18.44 -23.51
C LYS A 158 -11.01 17.30 -24.00
N PHE A 159 -9.93 17.63 -24.71
CA PHE A 159 -8.99 16.63 -25.20
C PHE A 159 -8.17 16.05 -24.03
N ALA A 160 -7.71 16.90 -23.10
CA ALA A 160 -7.01 16.47 -21.89
C ALA A 160 -7.87 15.49 -21.06
N THR A 161 -9.15 15.81 -20.86
CA THR A 161 -10.09 14.97 -20.12
C THR A 161 -10.29 13.60 -20.78
N ASN A 162 -10.47 13.58 -22.10
CA ASN A 162 -10.64 12.32 -22.84
C ASN A 162 -9.35 11.49 -22.82
N LEU A 163 -8.20 12.12 -22.89
CA LEU A 163 -6.90 11.47 -22.79
C LEU A 163 -6.69 10.84 -21.41
N THR A 164 -6.98 11.56 -20.32
CA THR A 164 -6.89 11.01 -18.95
C THR A 164 -7.82 9.82 -18.77
N LYS A 165 -9.03 9.85 -19.32
CA LYS A 165 -9.94 8.69 -19.30
C LYS A 165 -9.38 7.49 -20.05
N GLY A 166 -8.75 7.72 -21.22
CA GLY A 166 -8.07 6.68 -21.99
C GLY A 166 -6.88 6.08 -21.24
N LEU A 167 -6.04 6.92 -20.64
CA LEU A 167 -4.90 6.50 -19.81
C LEU A 167 -5.37 5.70 -18.57
N ALA A 168 -6.43 6.16 -17.90
CA ALA A 168 -7.01 5.45 -16.77
C ALA A 168 -7.50 4.06 -17.16
N MET A 169 -8.19 3.93 -18.30
CA MET A 169 -8.61 2.63 -18.83
C MET A 169 -7.41 1.73 -19.13
N CYS A 170 -6.36 2.26 -19.76
CA CYS A 170 -5.14 1.51 -20.05
C CYS A 170 -4.44 1.00 -18.78
N PHE A 171 -4.25 1.85 -17.77
CA PHE A 171 -3.68 1.44 -16.48
C PHE A 171 -4.56 0.43 -15.74
N GLY A 172 -5.89 0.53 -15.86
CA GLY A 172 -6.81 -0.47 -15.34
C GLY A 172 -6.60 -1.85 -15.99
N LEU A 173 -6.44 -1.91 -17.31
CA LEU A 173 -6.14 -3.16 -18.03
C LEU A 173 -4.77 -3.73 -17.63
N ILE A 174 -3.76 -2.87 -17.48
CA ILE A 174 -2.43 -3.28 -17.01
C ILE A 174 -2.53 -3.84 -15.58
N ALA A 175 -3.29 -3.21 -14.70
CA ALA A 175 -3.50 -3.69 -13.33
C ALA A 175 -4.14 -5.09 -13.31
N ILE A 176 -5.10 -5.36 -14.20
CA ILE A 176 -5.68 -6.71 -14.37
C ILE A 176 -4.61 -7.71 -14.83
N ALA A 177 -3.75 -7.34 -15.79
CA ALA A 177 -2.65 -8.20 -16.23
C ALA A 177 -1.63 -8.47 -15.11
N LEU A 178 -1.37 -7.50 -14.24
CA LEU A 178 -0.47 -7.65 -13.09
C LEU A 178 -1.00 -8.61 -12.01
N VAL A 179 -2.29 -8.94 -12.00
CA VAL A 179 -2.86 -9.95 -11.08
C VAL A 179 -2.16 -11.30 -11.26
N TYR A 180 -1.83 -11.70 -12.50
CA TYR A 180 -1.11 -12.94 -12.78
C TYR A 180 0.30 -12.95 -12.15
N VAL A 181 0.96 -11.80 -12.09
CA VAL A 181 2.25 -11.67 -11.40
C VAL A 181 2.04 -11.71 -9.89
N ALA A 182 1.05 -10.98 -9.38
CA ALA A 182 0.76 -10.88 -7.94
C ALA A 182 0.45 -12.25 -7.30
N GLN A 183 -0.25 -13.14 -8.02
CA GLN A 183 -0.53 -14.51 -7.56
C GLN A 183 0.72 -15.35 -7.30
N ASN A 184 1.87 -15.00 -7.91
CA ASN A 184 3.13 -15.71 -7.74
C ASN A 184 4.02 -15.11 -6.63
N LEU A 185 3.67 -13.94 -6.07
CA LEU A 185 4.48 -13.23 -5.08
C LEU A 185 4.30 -13.75 -3.63
N GLY A 186 3.42 -14.74 -3.42
CA GLY A 186 3.11 -15.27 -2.09
C GLY A 186 2.23 -14.31 -1.29
N GLY A 187 2.69 -13.85 -0.13
CA GLY A 187 1.92 -12.94 0.73
C GLY A 187 1.77 -11.55 0.09
N VAL A 188 0.55 -11.21 -0.35
CA VAL A 188 0.30 -10.01 -1.15
C VAL A 188 0.56 -8.74 -0.35
N LEU A 189 0.23 -8.73 0.93
CA LEU A 189 0.49 -7.60 1.83
C LEU A 189 1.99 -7.29 1.93
N GLN A 190 2.82 -8.33 2.06
CA GLN A 190 4.28 -8.15 2.11
C GLN A 190 4.80 -7.58 0.80
N ALA A 191 4.34 -8.12 -0.34
CA ALA A 191 4.74 -7.64 -1.65
C ALA A 191 4.41 -6.15 -1.82
N ALA A 192 3.21 -5.74 -1.41
CA ALA A 192 2.78 -4.35 -1.46
C ALA A 192 3.68 -3.45 -0.58
N LEU A 193 3.90 -3.82 0.69
CA LEU A 193 4.76 -3.04 1.61
C LEU A 193 6.20 -2.94 1.10
N ALA A 194 6.75 -4.01 0.53
CA ALA A 194 8.08 -3.99 -0.06
C ALA A 194 8.17 -3.02 -1.25
N ILE A 195 7.18 -3.02 -2.15
CA ILE A 195 7.13 -2.07 -3.28
C ILE A 195 7.00 -0.63 -2.78
N PHE A 196 6.14 -0.38 -1.79
CA PHE A 196 6.01 0.94 -1.17
C PHE A 196 7.33 1.40 -0.54
N GLY A 197 8.06 0.52 0.15
CA GLY A 197 9.39 0.85 0.68
C GLY A 197 10.41 1.15 -0.42
N MET A 198 10.48 0.28 -1.44
CA MET A 198 11.46 0.39 -2.52
C MET A 198 11.30 1.66 -3.37
N MET A 199 10.06 2.07 -3.64
CA MET A 199 9.78 3.24 -4.46
C MET A 199 9.52 4.50 -3.61
N GLY A 200 8.80 4.36 -2.51
CA GLY A 200 8.39 5.47 -1.66
C GLY A 200 9.54 6.07 -0.87
N GLY A 201 10.50 5.26 -0.41
CA GLY A 201 11.67 5.73 0.33
C GLY A 201 12.52 6.75 -0.44
N PRO A 202 13.01 6.42 -1.65
CA PRO A 202 13.75 7.35 -2.49
C PRO A 202 12.97 8.64 -2.81
N VAL A 203 11.69 8.53 -3.14
CA VAL A 203 10.84 9.68 -3.46
C VAL A 203 10.69 10.58 -2.24
N LEU A 204 10.33 10.02 -1.08
CA LEU A 204 10.23 10.76 0.17
C LEU A 204 11.55 11.44 0.52
N GLY A 205 12.68 10.75 0.34
CA GLY A 205 14.02 11.30 0.55
C GLY A 205 14.29 12.57 -0.28
N VAL A 206 13.89 12.58 -1.56
CA VAL A 206 14.03 13.77 -2.42
C VAL A 206 13.11 14.91 -1.97
N PHE A 207 11.87 14.61 -1.59
CA PHE A 207 10.94 15.62 -1.07
C PHE A 207 11.47 16.25 0.23
N THR A 208 11.91 15.43 1.18
CA THR A 208 12.50 15.87 2.45
C THR A 208 13.77 16.69 2.22
N LEU A 209 14.63 16.26 1.28
CA LEU A 209 15.82 17.02 0.90
C LEU A 209 15.45 18.43 0.38
N GLY A 210 14.48 18.51 -0.53
CA GLY A 210 14.03 19.79 -1.10
C GLY A 210 13.31 20.70 -0.09
N LEU A 211 12.64 20.14 0.92
CA LEU A 211 11.92 20.91 1.94
C LEU A 211 12.84 21.51 3.00
N PHE A 212 13.82 20.74 3.47
CA PHE A 212 14.62 21.13 4.65
C PHE A 212 16.02 21.66 4.32
N PHE A 213 16.56 21.35 3.14
CA PHE A 213 17.94 21.67 2.80
C PHE A 213 18.00 22.66 1.62
N PRO A 214 18.05 23.98 1.89
CA PRO A 214 18.02 25.00 0.84
C PRO A 214 19.28 25.00 -0.04
N TRP A 215 20.35 24.33 0.38
CA TRP A 215 21.59 24.15 -0.37
C TRP A 215 21.60 22.87 -1.24
N ALA A 216 20.51 22.10 -1.26
CA ALA A 216 20.41 20.94 -2.13
C ALA A 216 20.36 21.37 -3.61
N ASN A 217 21.12 20.69 -4.47
CA ASN A 217 21.15 20.96 -5.91
C ASN A 217 20.49 19.82 -6.70
N ALA A 218 20.10 20.12 -7.94
CA ALA A 218 19.39 19.16 -8.79
C ALA A 218 20.20 17.89 -9.07
N ILE A 219 21.52 18.01 -9.31
CA ILE A 219 22.40 16.87 -9.61
C ILE A 219 22.47 15.92 -8.42
N GLY A 220 22.69 16.44 -7.21
CA GLY A 220 22.75 15.68 -5.97
C GLY A 220 21.42 15.01 -5.65
N ALA A 221 20.29 15.70 -5.87
CA ALA A 221 18.97 15.12 -5.74
C ALA A 221 18.74 13.96 -6.73
N THR A 222 19.11 14.13 -8.01
CA THR A 222 18.97 13.06 -9.02
C THR A 222 19.87 11.87 -8.74
N VAL A 223 21.15 12.10 -8.44
CA VAL A 223 22.11 11.02 -8.13
C VAL A 223 21.71 10.30 -6.85
N GLY A 224 21.28 11.03 -5.81
CA GLY A 224 20.78 10.46 -4.57
C GLY A 224 19.51 9.62 -4.79
N ALA A 225 18.57 10.10 -5.61
CA ALA A 225 17.36 9.38 -5.95
C ALA A 225 17.66 8.07 -6.70
N LEU A 226 18.48 8.12 -7.75
CA LEU A 226 18.84 6.94 -8.54
C LEU A 226 19.67 5.95 -7.73
N GLY A 227 20.62 6.44 -6.93
CA GLY A 227 21.45 5.61 -6.05
C GLY A 227 20.64 4.91 -4.96
N SER A 228 19.76 5.64 -4.27
CA SER A 228 18.86 5.06 -3.26
C SER A 228 17.88 4.07 -3.88
N LEU A 229 17.32 4.37 -5.06
CA LEU A 229 16.46 3.45 -5.80
C LEU A 229 17.20 2.15 -6.12
N ALA A 230 18.43 2.21 -6.64
CA ALA A 230 19.23 1.03 -6.95
C ALA A 230 19.50 0.18 -5.70
N VAL A 231 19.88 0.80 -4.58
CA VAL A 231 20.10 0.09 -3.31
C VAL A 231 18.81 -0.53 -2.77
N CYS A 232 17.71 0.21 -2.79
CA CYS A 232 16.40 -0.27 -2.33
C CYS A 232 15.91 -1.46 -3.17
N PHE A 233 16.04 -1.39 -4.51
CA PHE A 233 15.71 -2.51 -5.39
C PHE A 233 16.63 -3.72 -5.17
N TRP A 234 17.92 -3.50 -4.97
CA TRP A 234 18.86 -4.57 -4.63
C TRP A 234 18.44 -5.33 -3.36
N ILE A 235 18.11 -4.59 -2.29
CA ILE A 235 17.67 -5.17 -1.02
C ILE A 235 16.30 -5.87 -1.18
N GLY A 236 15.31 -5.18 -1.76
CA GLY A 236 13.95 -5.68 -1.84
C GLY A 236 13.82 -6.88 -2.78
N VAL A 237 14.38 -6.81 -3.99
CA VAL A 237 14.42 -7.96 -4.92
C VAL A 237 15.27 -9.08 -4.34
N GLY A 238 16.41 -8.75 -3.71
CA GLY A 238 17.25 -9.70 -3.00
C GLY A 238 16.47 -10.51 -1.96
N ALA A 239 15.60 -9.87 -1.19
CA ALA A 239 14.75 -10.53 -0.19
C ALA A 239 13.68 -11.46 -0.81
N PHE A 240 13.20 -11.19 -2.03
CA PHE A 240 12.28 -12.09 -2.73
C PHE A 240 13.00 -13.29 -3.37
N VAL A 241 14.22 -13.10 -3.88
CA VAL A 241 15.00 -14.14 -4.55
C VAL A 241 15.68 -15.05 -3.53
N LEU A 242 16.36 -14.47 -2.54
CA LEU A 242 16.97 -15.17 -1.42
C LEU A 242 15.93 -15.25 -0.30
N LYS A 243 14.96 -16.16 -0.40
CA LYS A 243 14.00 -16.40 0.69
C LYS A 243 14.81 -16.63 1.99
N PRO A 244 14.77 -15.73 2.98
CA PRO A 244 15.51 -15.93 4.21
C PRO A 244 15.01 -17.23 4.85
N VAL A 245 15.94 -18.08 5.29
CA VAL A 245 15.59 -19.31 6.01
C VAL A 245 14.92 -18.89 7.32
N VAL A 246 13.60 -19.05 7.41
CA VAL A 246 12.87 -18.83 8.66
C VAL A 246 13.27 -19.97 9.60
N PRO A 247 13.94 -19.70 10.73
CA PRO A 247 14.12 -20.74 11.74
C PRO A 247 12.72 -21.13 12.23
N ARG A 248 12.43 -22.44 12.17
CA ARG A 248 11.19 -23.02 12.70
C ARG A 248 11.19 -23.00 14.21
#